data_AF-A0A415P2X8-F1
#
_entry.id   AF-A0A415P2X8-F1
#
_cell.length_a   1.000
_cell.length_b   1.000
_cell.length_c   1.000
_cell.angle_alpha   90.00
_cell.angle_beta   90.00
_cell.angle_gamma   90.00
#
_symmetry.space_group_name_H-M   'P 1'
#
loop_
_entity.id
_entity.type
_entity.pdbx_description
1 polymer ?
#
loop_
_entity_poly.entity_id
_entity_poly.type
_entity_poly.pdbx_seq_one_letter_code
_entity_poly.pdbx_strand_id
1 'polypeptide(L)'
;MKINQINNRFKVARINAGYSQRDVSRILKFVSFQALSHYEHGLCIPSNKILYALPKLYYVSLDYLLNEDNFRNHDEFIQIKLG
;
A
#
# COMPACT_ATOMS: atom_id res chain seq x y z
N MET A 1 23.96 -5.97 -12.44
CA MET A 1 22.68 -5.26 -12.68
C MET A 1 22.14 -4.79 -11.34
N LYS A 2 22.20 -3.48 -11.04
CA LYS A 2 21.66 -2.93 -9.78
C LYS A 2 20.13 -3.01 -9.85
N ILE A 3 19.49 -3.73 -8.93
CA ILE A 3 18.03 -3.79 -8.83
C ILE A 3 17.55 -2.45 -8.27
N ASN A 4 17.46 -1.45 -9.15
CA ASN A 4 16.71 -0.23 -8.92
C ASN A 4 15.23 -0.56 -9.05
N GLN A 5 14.43 -0.36 -7.99
CA GLN A 5 13.10 0.26 -7.99
C GLN A 5 12.28 -0.17 -6.78
N ILE A 6 12.34 0.63 -5.72
CA ILE A 6 11.34 0.68 -4.65
C ILE A 6 10.13 1.48 -5.20
N ASN A 7 9.44 0.97 -6.22
CA ASN A 7 8.32 1.67 -6.87
C ASN A 7 6.95 1.06 -6.58
N ASN A 8 6.88 -0.06 -5.85
CA ASN A 8 5.59 -0.62 -5.45
C ASN A 8 5.08 0.08 -4.19
N ARG A 9 4.06 0.92 -4.34
CA ARG A 9 3.49 1.69 -3.23
C ARG A 9 2.76 0.84 -2.19
N PHE A 10 2.32 -0.38 -2.50
CA PHE A 10 1.83 -1.31 -1.48
C PHE A 10 2.92 -1.66 -0.46
N LYS A 11 4.15 -1.90 -0.94
CA LYS A 11 5.29 -2.19 -0.06
C LYS A 11 5.70 -0.97 0.75
N VAL A 12 5.81 0.18 0.09
CA VAL A 12 6.20 1.44 0.73
C VAL A 12 5.20 1.85 1.80
N ALA A 13 3.90 1.86 1.48
CA ALA A 13 2.84 2.20 2.43
C ALA A 13 2.83 1.26 3.63
N ARG A 14 2.98 -0.06 3.40
CA ARG A 14 3.04 -1.04 4.50
C ARG A 14 4.21 -0.78 5.46
N ILE A 15 5.40 -0.52 4.92
CA ILE A 15 6.60 -0.25 5.72
C ILE A 15 6.43 1.05 6.51
N ASN A 16 5.91 2.11 5.87
CA ASN A 16 5.66 3.39 6.53
C ASN A 16 4.60 3.30 7.63
N ALA A 17 3.64 2.38 7.49
CA ALA A 17 2.66 2.06 8.52
C ALA A 17 3.21 1.16 9.64
N GLY A 18 4.48 0.73 9.55
CA GLY A 18 5.15 -0.04 10.60
C GLY A 18 4.85 -1.54 10.60
N TYR A 19 4.33 -2.10 9.50
CA TYR A 19 3.92 -3.51 9.46
C TYR A 19 4.85 -4.40 8.63
N SER A 20 5.08 -5.63 9.06
CA SER A 20 5.55 -6.70 8.17
C SER A 20 4.38 -7.30 7.37
N GLN A 21 4.67 -8.04 6.30
CA GLN A 21 3.63 -8.78 5.56
C GLN A 21 2.90 -9.80 6.45
N ARG A 22 3.60 -10.37 7.45
CA ARG A 22 3.00 -11.30 8.42
C ARG A 22 2.05 -10.59 9.37
N ASP A 23 2.37 -9.36 9.77
CA ASP A 23 1.49 -8.57 10.64
C ASP A 23 0.21 -8.21 9.91
N VAL A 24 0.30 -7.75 8.65
CA VAL A 24 -0.90 -7.47 7.83
C VAL A 24 -1.75 -8.71 7.65
N SER A 25 -1.14 -9.86 7.35
CA SER A 25 -1.86 -11.14 7.25
C SER A 25 -2.57 -11.50 8.57
N ARG A 26 -1.91 -11.31 9.72
CA ARG A 26 -2.47 -11.58 11.05
C ARG A 26 -3.61 -10.60 11.40
N ILE A 27 -3.46 -9.32 11.08
CA ILE A 27 -4.43 -8.27 11.36
C ILE A 27 -5.69 -8.47 10.51
N LEU A 28 -5.52 -8.65 9.20
CA LEU A 28 -6.66 -8.76 8.28
C LEU A 28 -7.30 -10.15 8.28
N LYS A 29 -6.56 -11.22 8.61
CA LYS A 29 -7.05 -12.62 8.71
C LYS A 29 -7.63 -13.23 7.43
N PHE A 30 -7.87 -12.45 6.38
CA PHE A 30 -8.42 -12.92 5.09
C PHE A 30 -7.43 -12.78 3.92
N VAL A 31 -6.16 -12.42 4.20
CA VAL A 31 -5.10 -12.33 3.21
C VAL A 31 -3.84 -13.01 3.74
N SER A 32 -3.18 -13.79 2.89
CA SER A 32 -1.93 -14.45 3.23
C SER A 32 -0.74 -13.52 3.01
N PHE A 33 0.37 -13.76 3.71
CA PHE A 33 1.60 -13.01 3.47
C PHE A 33 2.16 -13.25 2.05
N GLN A 34 1.94 -14.43 1.47
CA GLN A 34 2.31 -14.73 0.09
C GLN A 34 1.53 -13.89 -0.91
N ALA A 35 0.22 -13.72 -0.71
CA ALA A 35 -0.59 -12.84 -1.54
C ALA A 35 -0.10 -11.39 -1.47
N LEU A 36 0.20 -10.89 -0.27
CA LEU A 36 0.80 -9.56 -0.08
C LEU A 36 2.13 -9.43 -0.82
N SER A 37 2.99 -10.45 -0.75
CA SER A 37 4.23 -10.48 -1.52
C SER A 37 3.96 -10.40 -3.03
N HIS A 38 3.00 -11.14 -3.56
CA HIS A 38 2.65 -11.07 -4.98
C HIS A 38 2.16 -9.67 -5.38
N TYR A 39 1.33 -9.02 -4.56
CA TYR A 39 0.88 -7.64 -4.81
C TYR A 39 2.07 -6.67 -4.83
N GLU A 40 3.01 -6.81 -3.89
CA GLU A 40 4.20 -5.97 -3.77
C GLU A 40 5.22 -6.16 -4.91
N HIS A 41 5.13 -7.27 -5.64
CA HIS A 41 5.96 -7.55 -6.82
C HIS A 41 5.18 -7.39 -8.14
N GLY A 42 3.90 -6.97 -8.10
CA GLY A 42 3.07 -6.82 -9.29
C GLY A 42 2.70 -8.14 -9.99
N LEU A 43 2.83 -9.26 -9.29
CA LEU A 43 2.55 -10.60 -9.84
C LEU A 43 1.06 -10.95 -9.81
N CYS A 44 0.26 -10.21 -9.04
CA CYS A 44 -1.17 -10.45 -8.89
C CYS A 44 -1.88 -9.12 -8.64
N ILE A 45 -3.08 -8.97 -9.22
CA ILE A 45 -3.96 -7.82 -9.00
C ILE A 45 -4.76 -8.06 -7.71
N PRO A 46 -4.72 -7.16 -6.73
CA PRO A 46 -5.50 -7.30 -5.51
C PRO A 46 -7.02 -7.22 -5.79
N SER A 47 -7.81 -8.00 -5.06
CA SER A 47 -9.28 -7.90 -5.16
C SER A 47 -9.81 -6.62 -4.51
N ASN A 48 -11.06 -6.23 -4.84
CA ASN A 48 -11.73 -5.06 -4.24
C ASN A 48 -11.70 -5.08 -2.71
N LYS A 49 -11.82 -6.25 -2.09
CA LYS A 49 -11.72 -6.40 -0.62
C LYS A 49 -10.34 -6.01 -0.10
N ILE A 50 -9.27 -6.36 -0.81
CA ILE A 50 -7.90 -5.96 -0.45
C ILE A 50 -7.69 -4.47 -0.71
N LEU A 51 -8.15 -3.96 -1.86
CA LEU A 51 -8.06 -2.54 -2.22
C LEU A 51 -8.84 -1.64 -1.26
N TYR A 52 -9.88 -2.14 -0.59
CA TYR A 52 -10.57 -1.42 0.46
C TYR A 52 -9.86 -1.49 1.83
N ALA A 53 -9.25 -2.63 2.16
CA ALA A 53 -8.68 -2.87 3.48
C ALA A 53 -7.27 -2.28 3.65
N LEU A 54 -6.40 -2.41 2.64
CA LEU A 54 -5.01 -1.98 2.75
C LEU A 54 -4.82 -0.47 2.93
N PRO A 55 -5.48 0.42 2.16
CA PRO A 55 -5.31 1.86 2.34
C PRO A 55 -5.66 2.30 3.76
N LYS A 56 -6.75 1.75 4.32
CA LYS A 56 -7.18 2.02 5.69
C LYS A 56 -6.17 1.56 6.73
N LEU A 57 -5.63 0.34 6.57
CA LEU A 57 -4.62 -0.18 7.47
C LEU A 57 -3.32 0.64 7.41
N TYR A 58 -2.97 1.16 6.23
CA TYR A 58 -1.72 1.88 6.01
C TYR A 58 -1.84 3.40 6.17
N TYR A 59 -3.02 3.92 6.49
CA TYR A 59 -3.31 5.35 6.61
C TYR A 59 -3.00 6.15 5.33
N VAL A 60 -3.30 5.55 4.18
CA VAL A 60 -3.14 6.15 2.85
C VAL A 60 -4.43 6.07 2.02
N SER A 61 -4.50 6.83 0.92
CA SER A 61 -5.55 6.75 -0.09
C SER A 61 -5.34 5.56 -1.02
N LEU A 62 -6.41 5.13 -1.70
CA LEU A 62 -6.31 4.13 -2.76
C LEU A 62 -5.54 4.67 -3.97
N ASP A 63 -5.77 5.94 -4.32
CA ASP A 63 -5.09 6.65 -5.40
C ASP A 63 -3.58 6.67 -5.20
N TYR A 64 -3.14 6.86 -3.94
CA TYR A 64 -1.74 6.70 -3.58
C TYR A 64 -1.27 5.28 -3.88
N LEU A 65 -1.93 4.22 -3.39
CA LEU A 65 -1.46 2.85 -3.62
C LEU A 65 -1.38 2.46 -5.10
N LEU A 66 -2.27 3.01 -5.93
CA LEU A 66 -2.35 2.71 -7.36
C LEU A 66 -1.44 3.59 -8.24
N ASN A 67 -0.66 4.50 -7.65
CA ASN A 67 0.16 5.49 -8.38
C ASN A 67 -0.64 6.51 -9.21
N GLU A 68 -1.87 6.82 -8.84
CA GLU A 68 -2.71 7.81 -9.54
C GLU A 68 -2.36 9.27 -9.16
N ASP A 69 -1.81 9.49 -7.96
CA ASP A 69 -1.30 10.79 -7.52
C ASP A 69 0.02 10.64 -6.74
N ASN A 70 0.49 11.67 -6.02
CA ASN A 70 1.67 11.57 -5.12
C ASN A 70 1.34 11.86 -3.66
N PHE A 71 0.05 11.97 -3.30
CA PHE A 71 -0.38 12.37 -1.97
C PHE A 71 -0.78 11.13 -1.20
N ARG A 72 -0.13 10.86 -0.06
CA ARG A 72 -0.46 9.69 0.76
C ARG A 72 -1.91 9.71 1.18
N ASN A 73 -2.49 10.87 1.43
CA ASN A 73 -3.89 11.02 1.81
C ASN A 73 -4.39 12.45 1.51
N HIS A 74 -5.67 12.67 1.77
CA HIS A 74 -6.33 13.95 1.55
C HIS A 74 -5.74 15.09 2.39
N ASP A 75 -5.33 14.79 3.63
CA ASP A 75 -4.72 15.80 4.51
C ASP A 75 -3.39 16.30 3.94
N GLU A 76 -2.52 15.39 3.46
CA GLU A 76 -1.27 15.75 2.79
C GLU A 76 -1.52 16.58 1.52
N PHE A 77 -2.56 16.25 0.75
CA PHE A 77 -2.96 17.06 -0.41
C PHE A 77 -3.34 18.49 0.00
N ILE A 78 -4.21 18.67 0.99
CA ILE A 78 -4.64 19.99 1.46
C ILE A 78 -3.41 20.80 1.91
N GLN A 79 -2.56 20.23 2.76
CA GLN A 79 -1.40 20.94 3.31
C GLN A 79 -0.38 21.38 2.25
N ILE A 80 -0.23 20.63 1.16
CA ILE A 80 0.77 20.94 0.12
C ILE A 80 0.22 21.86 -0.97
N LYS A 81 -1.08 21.74 -1.31
CA LYS A 81 -1.67 22.41 -2.48
C LYS A 81 -2.56 23.58 -2.15
N LEU A 82 -3.12 23.62 -0.93
CA LEU A 82 -4.11 24.61 -0.52
C LEU A 82 -3.69 25.39 0.74
N GLY A 83 -2.71 24.88 1.50
CA GLY A 83 -2.03 25.58 2.59
C GLY A 83 -0.76 26.27 2.13
#